data_AF-A0A971A356-F1
#
_entry.id   AF-A0A971A356-F1
#
_cell.length_a   1.000
_cell.length_b   1.000
_cell.length_c   1.000
_cell.angle_alpha   90.00
_cell.angle_beta   90.00
_cell.angle_gamma   90.00
#
_symmetry.space_group_name_H-M   'P 1'
#
loop_
_entity.id
_entity.type
_entity.pdbx_description
1 polymer ?
#
loop_
_entity_poly.entity_id
_entity_poly.type
_entity_poly.pdbx_seq_one_letter_code
_entity_poly.pdbx_strand_id
1 'polypeptide(L)'
;MSKPKIAIFDFACCEGCQLQLVNLEEELLDLIGVADVVEWREAMSEKSDEYDIAIIEGSITRLEDEERLKLIRSRAKILIALGACATIGGVNKLKNNFDDLD
;
A
#
# COMPACT_ATOMS: atom_id res chain seq x y z
N MET A 1 -7.15 8.01 23.69
CA MET A 1 -6.25 7.05 23.01
C MET A 1 -5.47 7.81 21.95
N SER A 2 -4.23 7.44 21.66
CA SER A 2 -3.52 7.99 20.50
C SER A 2 -4.22 7.51 19.22
N LYS A 3 -4.24 8.35 18.18
CA LYS A 3 -4.72 7.93 16.85
C LYS A 3 -3.84 6.78 16.34
N PRO A 4 -4.40 5.79 15.62
CA PRO A 4 -3.61 4.78 14.95
C PRO A 4 -2.72 5.41 13.89
N LYS A 5 -1.48 4.96 13.80
CA LYS A 5 -0.54 5.35 12.74
C LYS A 5 -0.74 4.49 11.50
N ILE A 6 -0.95 5.10 10.34
CA ILE A 6 -1.15 4.44 9.05
C ILE A 6 0.05 4.71 8.13
N ALA A 7 0.56 3.64 7.53
CA ALA A 7 1.53 3.68 6.45
C ALA A 7 0.94 3.05 5.18
N ILE A 8 1.19 3.65 4.04
CA ILE A 8 0.68 3.26 2.72
C ILE A 8 1.87 2.96 1.83
N PHE A 9 1.92 1.74 1.29
CA PHE A 9 3.02 1.25 0.46
C PHE A 9 2.50 0.74 -0.89
N ASP A 10 3.24 1.07 -1.94
CA ASP A 10 3.05 0.57 -3.31
C ASP A 10 4.09 -0.50 -3.69
N PHE A 11 3.64 -1.43 -4.54
CA PHE A 11 4.42 -2.39 -5.29
C PHE A 11 4.06 -2.28 -6.78
N ALA A 12 4.20 -3.33 -7.59
CA ALA A 12 3.86 -3.26 -9.01
C ALA A 12 2.36 -2.93 -9.19
N CYS A 13 2.04 -1.72 -9.62
CA CYS A 13 0.68 -1.24 -9.85
C CYS A 13 0.66 0.06 -10.68
N CYS A 14 -0.51 0.68 -10.75
CA CYS A 14 -0.72 2.00 -11.36
C CYS A 14 -0.96 3.11 -10.33
N GLU A 15 -0.85 2.81 -9.03
CA GLU A 15 -1.08 3.74 -7.90
C GLU A 15 -2.49 4.35 -7.87
N GLY A 16 -3.41 3.80 -8.67
CA GLY A 16 -4.76 4.31 -8.81
C GLY A 16 -5.60 4.12 -7.54
N CYS A 17 -5.35 3.10 -6.72
CA CYS A 17 -6.15 2.88 -5.52
C CYS A 17 -5.82 3.92 -4.46
N GLN A 18 -4.53 4.25 -4.29
CA GLN A 18 -4.07 5.34 -3.45
C GLN A 18 -4.53 6.70 -3.97
N LEU A 19 -4.49 6.94 -5.28
CA LEU A 19 -4.99 8.19 -5.85
C LEU A 19 -6.49 8.41 -5.54
N GLN A 20 -7.30 7.34 -5.51
CA GLN A 20 -8.70 7.46 -5.10
C GLN A 20 -8.86 7.87 -3.62
N LEU A 21 -7.92 7.51 -2.73
CA LEU A 21 -7.93 7.99 -1.34
C LEU A 21 -7.67 9.50 -1.27
N VAL A 22 -6.73 10.02 -2.08
CA VAL A 22 -6.47 11.48 -2.14
C VAL A 22 -7.64 12.23 -2.78
N ASN A 23 -8.33 11.60 -3.74
CA ASN A 23 -9.53 12.15 -4.38
C ASN A 23 -10.80 12.07 -3.51
N LEU A 24 -10.69 11.70 -2.22
CA LEU A 24 -11.80 11.82 -1.27
C LEU A 24 -12.10 13.28 -0.89
N GLU A 25 -11.41 14.27 -1.46
CA GLU A 25 -11.71 15.71 -1.28
C GLU A 25 -11.95 16.11 0.19
N GLU A 26 -13.18 16.50 0.56
CA GLU A 26 -13.51 16.92 1.92
C GLU A 26 -13.54 15.74 2.90
N GLU A 27 -13.98 14.56 2.45
CA GLU A 27 -14.02 13.33 3.24
C GLU A 27 -12.62 12.82 3.64
N LEU A 28 -11.57 13.25 2.93
CA LEU A 28 -10.19 13.00 3.35
C LEU A 28 -9.88 13.62 4.72
N LEU A 29 -10.51 14.76 5.05
CA LEU A 29 -10.33 15.44 6.33
C LEU A 29 -10.84 14.60 7.51
N ASP A 30 -11.93 13.85 7.30
CA ASP A 30 -12.46 12.93 8.31
C ASP A 30 -11.50 11.75 8.54
N LEU A 31 -10.86 11.24 7.49
CA LEU A 31 -9.87 10.16 7.57
C LEU A 31 -8.64 10.57 8.40
N ILE A 32 -8.04 11.74 8.11
CA ILE A 32 -6.92 12.27 8.91
C ILE A 32 -7.38 12.72 10.32
N GLY A 33 -8.68 12.97 10.49
CA GLY A 33 -9.33 13.21 11.77
C GLY A 33 -9.21 12.01 12.72
N VAL A 34 -9.21 10.79 12.20
CA VAL A 34 -9.22 9.54 13.00
C VAL A 34 -7.92 8.75 12.97
N ALA A 35 -6.97 9.07 12.08
CA ALA A 35 -5.69 8.38 11.94
C ALA A 35 -4.54 9.35 11.62
N ASP A 36 -3.33 8.99 12.04
CA ASP A 36 -2.12 9.72 11.67
C ASP A 36 -1.43 9.02 10.49
N VAL A 37 -1.37 9.67 9.33
CA VAL A 37 -0.61 9.16 8.18
C VAL A 37 0.87 9.48 8.38
N VAL A 38 1.72 8.46 8.35
CA VAL A 38 3.16 8.59 8.66
C VAL A 38 4.09 8.14 7.54
N GLU A 39 3.54 7.53 6.50
CA GLU A 39 4.23 7.16 5.27
C GLU A 39 3.18 7.08 4.17
N TRP A 40 3.29 7.94 3.16
CA TRP A 40 2.47 7.86 1.94
C TRP A 40 3.15 8.64 0.82
N ARG A 41 3.85 7.93 -0.06
CA ARG A 41 4.65 8.51 -1.14
C ARG A 41 3.91 9.50 -2.03
N GLU A 42 2.63 9.24 -2.31
CA GLU A 42 1.80 10.08 -3.19
C GLU A 42 1.30 11.37 -2.54
N ALA A 43 1.25 11.44 -1.20
CA ALA A 43 0.66 12.58 -0.48
C ALA A 43 1.65 13.35 0.39
N MET A 44 2.78 12.75 0.78
CA MET A 44 3.75 13.35 1.70
C MET A 44 5.18 12.85 1.48
N SER A 45 6.14 13.60 2.01
CA SER A 45 7.58 13.31 1.85
C SER A 45 8.20 12.62 3.07
N GLU A 46 7.61 12.84 4.24
CA GLU A 46 8.02 12.30 5.52
C GLU A 46 7.70 10.81 5.61
N LYS A 47 8.58 10.09 6.31
CA LYS A 47 8.59 8.64 6.37
C LYS A 47 8.80 8.15 7.79
N SER A 48 8.12 7.08 8.17
CA SER A 48 8.22 6.46 9.48
C SER A 48 8.16 4.94 9.36
N ASP A 49 9.06 4.26 10.06
CA ASP A 49 9.02 2.81 10.24
C ASP A 49 8.10 2.38 11.39
N GLU A 50 7.53 3.34 12.14
CA GLU A 50 6.57 3.10 13.21
C GLU A 50 5.14 3.35 12.74
N TYR A 51 4.39 2.26 12.53
CA TYR A 51 2.97 2.30 12.15
C TYR A 51 2.20 1.12 12.76
N ASP A 52 0.91 1.34 13.02
CA ASP A 52 0.00 0.30 13.49
C ASP A 52 -0.62 -0.47 12.32
N ILE A 53 -0.93 0.24 11.24
CA ILE A 53 -1.64 -0.28 10.07
C ILE A 53 -0.78 -0.04 8.83
N ALA A 54 -0.54 -1.10 8.06
CA ALA A 54 0.08 -1.02 6.74
C ALA A 54 -0.97 -1.32 5.65
N ILE A 55 -1.18 -0.38 4.74
CA ILE A 55 -2.02 -0.53 3.56
C ILE A 55 -1.10 -0.82 2.37
N ILE A 56 -1.34 -1.93 1.69
CA ILE A 56 -0.53 -2.41 0.58
C ILE A 56 -1.32 -2.32 -0.71
N GLU A 57 -0.85 -1.50 -1.66
CA GLU A 57 -1.29 -1.52 -3.05
C GLU A 57 -0.26 -2.25 -3.91
N GLY A 58 -0.75 -2.97 -4.93
CA GLY A 58 0.08 -3.56 -5.96
C GLY A 58 0.47 -5.01 -5.74
N SER A 59 0.90 -5.63 -6.83
CA SER A 59 1.29 -7.03 -6.88
C SER A 59 2.77 -7.20 -6.58
N ILE A 60 3.12 -8.31 -5.94
CA ILE A 60 4.50 -8.72 -5.73
C ILE A 60 4.98 -9.40 -7.01
N THR A 61 5.97 -8.80 -7.68
CA THR A 61 6.43 -9.26 -9.01
C THR A 61 7.90 -9.63 -9.05
N ARG A 62 8.67 -9.30 -8.00
CA ARG A 62 10.09 -9.59 -7.83
C ARG A 62 10.35 -10.18 -6.45
N LEU A 63 11.46 -10.90 -6.28
CA LEU A 63 11.84 -11.48 -4.99
C LEU A 63 12.16 -10.39 -3.93
N GLU A 64 12.79 -9.29 -4.34
CA GLU A 64 13.08 -8.14 -3.47
C GLU A 64 11.80 -7.50 -2.89
N ASP A 65 10.70 -7.52 -3.64
CA ASP A 65 9.40 -7.00 -3.20
C ASP A 65 8.81 -7.90 -2.10
N GLU A 66 9.01 -9.22 -2.19
CA GLU A 66 8.54 -10.16 -1.17
C GLU A 66 9.26 -9.93 0.16
N GLU A 67 10.57 -9.72 0.13
CA GLU A 67 11.37 -9.41 1.32
C GLU A 67 10.93 -8.08 1.95
N ARG A 68 10.72 -7.04 1.12
CA ARG A 68 10.19 -5.75 1.57
C ARG A 68 8.80 -5.88 2.19
N LEU A 69 7.89 -6.65 1.60
CA LEU A 69 6.55 -6.89 2.14
C LEU A 69 6.60 -7.62 3.48
N LYS A 70 7.45 -8.64 3.63
CA LYS A 70 7.65 -9.36 4.90
C LYS A 70 8.17 -8.43 5.99
N LEU A 71 9.10 -7.53 5.67
CA LEU A 71 9.58 -6.51 6.60
C LEU A 71 8.44 -5.57 7.03
N ILE A 72 7.65 -5.06 6.08
CA ILE A 72 6.49 -4.20 6.37
C ILE A 72 5.48 -4.93 7.29
N ARG A 73 5.13 -6.18 6.96
CA ARG A 73 4.24 -7.01 7.78
C ARG A 73 4.79 -7.24 9.19
N SER A 74 6.10 -7.38 9.35
CA SER A 74 6.72 -7.60 10.67
C SER A 74 6.55 -6.41 11.62
N ARG A 75 6.38 -5.20 11.07
CA ARG A 75 6.22 -3.95 11.82
C ARG A 75 4.74 -3.61 12.08
N ALA A 76 3.88 -3.93 11.13
CA ALA A 76 2.45 -3.65 11.22
C ALA A 76 1.72 -4.56 12.21
N LYS A 77 0.72 -4.04 12.93
CA LYS A 77 -0.27 -4.85 13.66
C LYS A 77 -1.35 -5.35 12.71
N ILE A 78 -1.81 -4.49 11.80
CA ILE A 78 -2.80 -4.81 10.76
C ILE A 78 -2.18 -4.58 9.39
N LEU A 79 -2.37 -5.52 8.46
CA LEU A 79 -1.99 -5.36 7.07
C LEU A 79 -3.24 -5.49 6.20
N ILE A 80 -3.45 -4.53 5.31
CA ILE A 80 -4.61 -4.44 4.42
C ILE A 80 -4.10 -4.52 2.98
N ALA A 81 -4.63 -5.46 2.20
CA ALA A 81 -4.44 -5.48 0.76
C ALA A 81 -5.50 -4.58 0.09
N LEU A 82 -5.06 -3.49 -0.53
CA LEU A 82 -5.92 -2.52 -1.20
C LEU A 82 -5.88 -2.71 -2.72
N GLY A 83 -7.06 -2.91 -3.31
CA GLY A 83 -7.23 -2.97 -4.76
C GLY A 83 -6.96 -4.34 -5.39
N ALA A 84 -7.32 -4.47 -6.68
CA ALA A 84 -7.27 -5.73 -7.41
C ALA A 84 -5.84 -6.28 -7.57
N CYS A 85 -4.85 -5.40 -7.74
CA CYS A 85 -3.44 -5.81 -7.87
C CYS A 85 -2.92 -6.49 -6.61
N ALA A 86 -3.20 -5.95 -5.42
CA ALA A 86 -2.76 -6.53 -4.15
C ALA A 86 -3.57 -7.78 -3.75
N THR A 87 -4.86 -7.80 -4.06
CA THR A 87 -5.77 -8.88 -3.62
C THR A 87 -5.75 -10.11 -4.52
N ILE A 88 -5.73 -9.92 -5.84
CA ILE A 88 -5.90 -11.01 -6.82
C ILE A 88 -4.87 -10.97 -7.97
N GLY A 89 -3.87 -10.08 -7.90
CA GLY A 89 -2.83 -9.91 -8.91
C GLY A 89 -3.16 -8.94 -10.05
N GLY A 90 -4.42 -8.50 -10.16
CA GLY A 90 -4.87 -7.50 -11.13
C GLY A 90 -4.43 -7.76 -12.57
N VAL A 91 -4.18 -6.68 -13.32
CA VAL A 91 -3.68 -6.73 -14.70
C VAL A 91 -2.29 -7.37 -14.77
N ASN A 92 -1.46 -7.19 -13.74
CA ASN A 92 -0.10 -7.72 -13.71
C ASN A 92 -0.06 -9.25 -13.82
N LYS A 93 -1.08 -9.95 -13.32
CA LYS A 93 -1.19 -11.41 -13.41
C LYS A 93 -1.26 -11.92 -14.85
N LEU A 94 -1.64 -11.09 -15.83
CA LEU A 94 -1.68 -11.50 -17.24
C LEU A 94 -0.33 -12.01 -17.74
N LYS A 95 0.78 -11.51 -17.20
CA LYS A 95 2.13 -11.98 -17.54
C LYS A 95 2.33 -13.47 -17.23
N ASN A 96 1.60 -14.02 -16.25
CA ASN A 96 1.70 -15.43 -15.84
C ASN A 96 1.13 -16.41 -16.88
N ASN A 97 0.50 -15.91 -17.96
CA ASN A 97 0.04 -16.73 -19.08
C ASN A 97 1.11 -16.91 -20.17
N PHE A 98 2.25 -16.23 -20.02
CA PHE A 98 3.38 -16.32 -20.94
C PHE A 98 4.52 -17.02 -20.19
N ASP A 99 5.25 -17.88 -20.90
CA ASP A 99 6.53 -18.37 -20.40
C ASP A 99 7.50 -17.19 -20.29
N ASP A 100 8.45 -17.28 -19.34
CA ASP A 100 9.50 -16.28 -19.23
C ASP A 100 10.15 -16.10 -20.60
N LEU A 101 10.16 -14.87 -21.10
CA LEU A 101 10.84 -14.55 -22.36
C LEU A 101 12.34 -14.69 -22.09
N ASP A 102 12.90 -15.85 -22.44
CA ASP A 102 14.35 -16.05 -22.57
C ASP A 102 15.00 -14.93 -23.43
#